data_AF-A0A9R0J6E0-F1
#
_entry.id   AF-A0A9R0J6E0-F1
#
_cell.length_a   1.000
_cell.length_b   1.000
_cell.length_c   1.000
_cell.angle_alpha   90.00
_cell.angle_beta   90.00
_cell.angle_gamma   90.00
#
_symmetry.space_group_name_H-M   'P 1'
#
loop_
_entity.id
_entity.type
_entity.pdbx_description
1 polymer ?
#
loop_
_entity_poly.entity_id
_entity_poly.type
_entity_poly.pdbx_seq_one_letter_code
_entity_poly.pdbx_strand_id
1 'polypeptide(L)'
;MKIISFLLWHASFLLLAFFNNGVIIHALPYDYSATTECLKEPWKVQYGGGIIQNPEFNNGTAKWTVFRQGKIQERITRNGNKFIAASNRTHPSDGLSQRVFLVKGKLYAFSAWIQISQGSEIIAVKFRSQSGGGDYLHGGTVIAEQGCWSMLKGGVVANLSGLVDLTFETNNTSVEVWIDNVSLQPFTAKEWRFHQETTIAKVRKRKVKFQVTNKLDAKITLKQTQADFPIGCEMNLNVLNNTKYRDWFIASKFSVTTFANEMKWYFTEKKTQGNENYTIPDAMLQFCEQNNIAVRGHNIIWDDPNHQPTWFSSKINPEELRKLVEKRLTSVVPRYKGRLIHWDVVNENLHFSFYEDKLGENASAEIYGRAHELDEKPILFMNEYSTIEVSKDVAAKPANYARKLNNIVSYYMERNGGKMLPMGIGLQSRFAPGQPNFAYMRAGLDYLASLGFPIWLTEVFVDAGENQAKYLDEVLREGYAHPGVKGIVIWPTSPFSKECKMCLIDVNQNFKSTPTGDVVNKLISELRNSKEMEISADEQGLFEAVLPLGDYEVSLRNPETISCNNKLKIKVTENSDNFVHVKLDHTSCVK
;
A
#
# COMPACT_ATOMS: atom_id res chain seq x y z
N MET A 1 22.33 -8.37 13.56
CA MET A 1 23.51 -7.83 12.83
C MET A 1 23.24 -8.07 11.35
N LYS A 2 22.68 -7.18 10.52
CA LYS A 2 22.58 -5.71 10.44
C LYS A 2 21.25 -5.18 10.99
N ILE A 3 21.31 -4.17 11.86
CA ILE A 3 20.14 -3.40 12.30
C ILE A 3 19.82 -2.42 11.18
N ILE A 4 18.58 -2.51 10.70
CA ILE A 4 18.05 -1.77 9.56
C ILE A 4 17.92 -0.30 9.97
N SER A 5 18.75 0.55 9.38
CA SER A 5 18.58 2.00 9.38
C SER A 5 17.43 2.36 8.44
N PHE A 6 16.21 2.47 8.96
CA PHE A 6 15.10 3.10 8.24
C PHE A 6 14.45 4.20 9.10
N LEU A 7 14.58 5.43 8.60
CA LEU A 7 13.73 6.60 8.83
C LEU A 7 13.69 7.25 10.23
N LEU A 8 14.84 7.69 10.74
CA LEU A 8 14.89 8.97 11.48
C LEU A 8 15.08 10.09 10.45
N TRP A 9 13.98 10.56 9.84
CA TRP A 9 14.00 11.67 8.90
C TRP A 9 13.67 12.98 9.60
N HIS A 10 14.68 13.57 10.23
CA HIS A 10 14.68 15.01 10.53
C HIS A 10 15.70 15.67 9.63
N ALA A 11 15.24 16.18 8.48
CA ALA A 11 15.98 17.16 7.73
C ALA A 11 15.07 18.37 7.53
N SER A 12 15.31 19.41 8.31
CA SER A 12 14.79 20.76 8.10
C SER A 12 15.25 21.24 6.74
N PHE A 13 14.46 21.01 5.70
CA PHE A 13 14.63 21.64 4.40
C PHE A 13 13.53 22.68 4.23
N LEU A 14 13.95 23.96 4.21
CA LEU A 14 13.20 25.02 3.55
C LEU A 14 12.96 24.56 2.10
N LEU A 15 11.71 24.24 1.78
CA LEU A 15 11.33 23.85 0.42
C LEU A 15 11.28 25.08 -0.47
N LEU A 16 12.12 25.07 -1.51
CA LEU A 16 12.03 25.97 -2.67
C LEU A 16 10.69 25.74 -3.38
N ALA A 17 9.99 26.86 -3.61
CA ALA A 17 8.67 26.94 -4.21
C ALA A 17 8.67 26.45 -5.67
N PHE A 18 7.72 25.58 -6.02
CA PHE A 18 7.31 25.40 -7.41
C PHE A 18 6.19 26.39 -7.72
N PHE A 19 6.48 27.34 -8.61
CA PHE A 19 5.51 28.31 -9.11
C PHE A 19 4.56 27.64 -10.10
N ASN A 20 3.29 27.52 -9.71
CA ASN A 20 2.20 27.62 -10.66
C ASN A 20 0.98 28.25 -9.96
N ASN A 21 0.65 29.48 -10.34
CA ASN A 21 -0.51 30.26 -9.90
C ASN A 21 -0.70 30.49 -8.37
N GLY A 22 0.10 31.41 -7.81
CA GLY A 22 -0.44 32.47 -6.95
C GLY A 22 -0.94 32.16 -5.54
N VAL A 23 -0.66 30.99 -4.94
CA VAL A 23 -0.88 30.79 -3.49
C VAL A 23 0.29 30.01 -2.88
N ILE A 24 1.07 30.65 -2.01
CA ILE A 24 2.06 29.95 -1.17
C ILE A 24 1.27 29.19 -0.09
N ILE A 25 1.12 27.88 -0.27
CA ILE A 25 0.56 27.02 0.78
C ILE A 25 1.70 26.67 1.73
N HIS A 26 1.80 27.37 2.87
CA HIS A 26 2.61 26.91 4.00
C HIS A 26 1.89 25.75 4.71
N ALA A 27 1.95 24.55 4.11
CA ALA A 27 1.40 23.34 4.72
C ALA A 27 2.42 22.73 5.69
N LEU A 28 1.96 22.40 6.90
CA LEU A 28 2.71 21.54 7.83
C LEU A 28 2.92 20.17 7.17
N PRO A 29 4.17 19.70 6.96
CA PRO A 29 4.42 18.44 6.27
C PRO A 29 3.77 17.24 6.99
N TYR A 30 3.25 16.27 6.23
CA TYR A 30 2.78 15.01 6.81
C TYR A 30 3.97 14.18 7.35
N ASP A 31 3.83 13.71 8.58
CA ASP A 31 4.77 12.84 9.28
C ASP A 31 4.47 11.36 8.99
N TYR A 32 5.29 10.78 8.11
CA TYR A 32 5.24 9.37 7.71
C TYR A 32 5.83 8.42 8.77
N SER A 33 6.45 8.92 9.85
CA SER A 33 7.10 8.08 10.86
C SER A 33 6.11 7.11 11.50
N ALA A 34 6.45 5.83 11.50
CA ALA A 34 5.66 4.75 12.09
C ALA A 34 6.60 3.60 12.48
N THR A 35 6.16 2.77 13.42
CA THR A 35 6.87 1.54 13.79
C THR A 35 5.89 0.47 14.22
N THR A 36 6.17 -0.78 13.84
CA THR A 36 5.52 -1.97 14.39
C THR A 36 6.29 -2.55 15.59
N GLU A 37 7.48 -2.02 15.91
CA GLU A 37 8.28 -2.48 17.04
C GLU A 37 7.67 -2.00 18.36
N CYS A 38 7.69 -2.89 19.36
CA CYS A 38 7.35 -2.54 20.73
C CYS A 38 8.57 -1.92 21.42
N LEU A 39 8.52 -0.62 21.72
CA LEU A 39 9.68 0.16 22.16
C LEU A 39 9.76 0.27 23.68
N LYS A 40 10.97 0.37 24.23
CA LYS A 40 11.15 0.61 25.67
C LYS A 40 10.61 1.96 26.12
N GLU A 41 10.78 2.99 25.30
CA GLU A 41 10.25 4.35 25.52
C GLU A 41 9.57 4.83 24.23
N PRO A 42 8.48 5.61 24.32
CA PRO A 42 7.77 6.09 23.15
C PRO A 42 8.58 7.17 22.43
N TRP A 43 8.39 7.33 21.12
CA TRP A 43 8.87 8.52 20.42
C TRP A 43 8.08 9.75 20.85
N LYS A 44 8.66 10.92 20.60
CA LYS A 44 8.01 12.22 20.85
C LYS A 44 6.68 12.32 20.11
N VAL A 45 5.78 13.12 20.67
CA VAL A 45 4.48 13.42 20.06
C VAL A 45 4.64 13.97 18.64
N GLN A 46 3.86 13.44 17.71
CA GLN A 46 3.81 13.98 16.34
C GLN A 46 3.11 15.34 16.32
N TYR A 47 3.57 16.25 15.46
CA TYR A 47 2.96 17.58 15.27
C TYR A 47 2.78 18.42 16.55
N GLY A 48 3.54 18.15 17.62
CA GLY A 48 3.33 18.79 18.92
C GLY A 48 1.95 18.52 19.53
N GLY A 49 1.27 17.45 19.12
CA GLY A 49 -0.10 17.08 19.52
C GLY A 49 -1.20 17.54 18.56
N GLY A 50 -0.90 18.44 17.62
CA GLY A 50 -1.90 19.02 16.73
C GLY A 50 -2.98 19.78 17.50
N ILE A 51 -4.24 19.33 17.45
CA ILE A 51 -5.34 19.93 18.22
C ILE A 51 -5.50 19.33 19.63
N ILE A 52 -4.68 18.35 20.00
CA ILE A 52 -4.69 17.75 21.35
C ILE A 52 -4.03 18.70 22.35
N GLN A 53 -4.69 18.94 23.48
CA GLN A 53 -4.17 19.71 24.60
C GLN A 53 -3.43 18.80 25.59
N ASN A 54 -2.30 19.25 26.11
CA ASN A 54 -1.46 18.47 27.04
C ASN A 54 -1.15 17.04 26.51
N PRO A 55 -0.58 16.92 25.30
CA PRO A 55 -0.44 15.63 24.60
C PRO A 55 0.66 14.70 25.16
N GLU A 56 1.69 15.28 25.78
CA GLU A 56 2.82 14.58 26.45
C GLU A 56 2.62 14.51 27.97
N PHE A 57 1.44 14.90 28.47
CA PHE A 57 1.08 14.84 29.89
C PHE A 57 2.03 15.58 30.86
N ASN A 58 2.77 16.59 30.36
CA ASN A 58 3.66 17.43 31.17
C ASN A 58 2.95 18.10 32.36
N ASN A 59 1.65 18.39 32.20
CA ASN A 59 0.78 18.97 33.23
C ASN A 59 -0.20 17.94 33.84
N GLY A 60 0.21 16.68 33.97
CA GLY A 60 -0.61 15.62 34.54
C GLY A 60 -1.89 15.38 33.75
N THR A 61 -3.03 15.27 34.43
CA THR A 61 -4.35 15.03 33.81
C THR A 61 -5.04 16.30 33.28
N ALA A 62 -4.38 17.47 33.32
CA ALA A 62 -4.99 18.70 32.84
C ALA A 62 -5.50 18.57 31.40
N LYS A 63 -6.73 19.05 31.13
CA LYS A 63 -7.44 18.98 29.84
C LYS A 63 -7.85 17.57 29.38
N TRP A 64 -7.61 16.57 30.20
CA TRP A 64 -8.11 15.21 29.99
C TRP A 64 -9.17 14.87 31.01
N THR A 65 -10.11 14.02 30.63
CA THR A 65 -11.25 13.63 31.45
C THR A 65 -11.42 12.12 31.46
N VAL A 66 -12.13 11.63 32.47
CA VAL A 66 -12.61 10.25 32.50
C VAL A 66 -13.84 10.14 31.62
N PHE A 67 -13.79 9.28 30.59
CA PHE A 67 -14.98 8.94 29.83
C PHE A 67 -15.79 7.88 30.56
N ARG A 68 -17.06 8.19 30.87
CA ARG A 68 -17.97 7.39 31.69
C ARG A 68 -17.45 7.12 33.11
N GLN A 69 -16.74 6.01 33.31
CA GLN A 69 -16.33 5.50 34.62
C GLN A 69 -14.83 5.17 34.66
N GLY A 70 -14.35 4.78 35.85
CA GLY A 70 -12.97 4.42 36.11
C GLY A 70 -12.13 5.56 36.68
N LYS A 71 -10.81 5.39 36.63
CA LYS A 71 -9.83 6.35 37.15
C LYS A 71 -8.76 6.62 36.10
N ILE A 72 -8.35 7.87 35.95
CA ILE A 72 -7.12 8.25 35.23
C ILE A 72 -6.11 8.83 36.23
N GLN A 73 -4.84 8.49 36.07
CA GLN A 73 -3.77 8.96 36.96
C GLN A 73 -2.47 9.15 36.17
N GLU A 74 -1.78 10.27 36.43
CA GLU A 74 -0.41 10.48 35.95
C GLU A 74 0.53 9.47 36.61
N ARG A 75 1.40 8.86 35.81
CA ARG A 75 2.51 8.04 36.25
C ARG A 75 3.77 8.48 35.53
N ILE A 76 4.91 8.16 36.13
CA ILE A 76 6.23 8.54 35.62
C ILE A 76 7.08 7.27 35.54
N THR A 77 7.70 7.01 34.38
CA THR A 77 8.66 5.92 34.23
C THR A 77 9.93 6.23 35.02
N ARG A 78 10.79 5.22 35.23
CA ARG A 78 12.10 5.44 35.91
C ARG A 78 12.98 6.48 35.21
N ASN A 79 12.78 6.68 33.90
CA ASN A 79 13.54 7.62 33.09
C ASN A 79 12.89 9.01 33.02
N GLY A 80 11.82 9.26 33.78
CA GLY A 80 11.15 10.55 33.86
C GLY A 80 10.05 10.77 32.82
N ASN A 81 9.74 9.78 31.97
CA ASN A 81 8.66 9.91 30.99
C ASN A 81 7.29 9.89 31.68
N LYS A 82 6.43 10.87 31.39
CA LYS A 82 5.12 11.04 32.02
C LYS A 82 4.03 10.47 31.12
N PHE A 83 3.11 9.71 31.69
CA PHE A 83 1.99 9.13 30.93
C PHE A 83 0.74 9.02 31.82
N ILE A 84 -0.41 8.74 31.21
CA ILE A 84 -1.65 8.52 31.95
C ILE A 84 -2.02 7.04 31.93
N ALA A 85 -2.26 6.48 33.12
CA ALA A 85 -2.85 5.16 33.28
C ALA A 85 -4.36 5.28 33.50
N ALA A 86 -5.15 4.61 32.65
CA ALA A 86 -6.58 4.40 32.85
C ALA A 86 -6.83 3.04 33.51
N SER A 87 -7.43 3.04 34.70
CA SER A 87 -7.70 1.85 35.51
C SER A 87 -9.13 1.83 36.08
N ASN A 88 -9.49 0.77 36.81
CA ASN A 88 -10.84 0.54 37.35
C ASN A 88 -11.95 0.63 36.27
N ARG A 89 -11.65 0.14 35.07
CA ARG A 89 -12.56 0.15 33.92
C ARG A 89 -13.60 -0.95 34.09
N THR A 90 -14.86 -0.68 33.77
CA THR A 90 -15.96 -1.68 33.84
C THR A 90 -16.60 -1.93 32.48
N HIS A 91 -16.36 -1.06 31.50
CA HIS A 91 -16.78 -1.22 30.13
C HIS A 91 -15.62 -0.87 29.16
N PRO A 92 -15.57 -1.51 27.96
CA PRO A 92 -14.50 -1.30 26.98
C PRO A 92 -14.06 0.13 26.66
N SER A 93 -14.96 1.12 26.73
CA SER A 93 -14.62 2.52 26.43
C SER A 93 -14.40 3.42 27.65
N ASP A 94 -14.38 2.83 28.85
CA ASP A 94 -14.01 3.56 30.06
C ASP A 94 -12.53 3.90 30.01
N GLY A 95 -12.18 5.10 30.45
CA GLY A 95 -10.78 5.52 30.54
C GLY A 95 -10.56 6.95 30.10
N LEU A 96 -9.39 7.20 29.52
CA LEU A 96 -8.93 8.52 29.13
C LEU A 96 -9.70 9.07 27.94
N SER A 97 -10.11 10.33 28.02
CA SER A 97 -10.72 11.03 26.90
C SER A 97 -10.42 12.53 26.87
N GLN A 98 -10.34 13.06 25.66
CA GLN A 98 -10.33 14.49 25.40
C GLN A 98 -11.40 14.82 24.36
N ARG A 99 -12.18 15.85 24.66
CA ARG A 99 -13.18 16.39 23.75
C ARG A 99 -12.51 17.29 22.73
N VAL A 100 -12.76 17.02 21.45
CA VAL A 100 -12.22 17.79 20.32
C VAL A 100 -13.33 18.18 19.36
N PHE A 101 -13.14 19.25 18.61
CA PHE A 101 -14.08 19.68 17.58
C PHE A 101 -13.58 19.25 16.20
N LEU A 102 -14.33 18.37 15.54
CA LEU A 102 -14.08 18.00 14.16
C LEU A 102 -14.81 18.96 13.21
N VAL A 103 -14.19 19.19 12.06
CA VAL A 103 -14.72 19.98 10.94
C VAL A 103 -14.93 19.05 9.75
N LYS A 104 -16.16 18.99 9.24
CA LYS A 104 -16.56 18.20 8.06
C LYS A 104 -15.60 18.43 6.89
N GLY A 105 -15.20 17.34 6.24
CA GLY A 105 -14.33 17.36 5.05
C GLY A 105 -12.84 17.49 5.34
N LYS A 106 -12.43 17.72 6.61
CA LYS A 106 -11.01 17.63 7.00
C LYS A 106 -10.59 16.17 7.23
N LEU A 107 -9.33 15.91 6.94
CA LEU A 107 -8.64 14.67 7.23
C LEU A 107 -7.84 14.84 8.51
N TYR A 108 -7.93 13.90 9.44
CA TYR A 108 -7.24 13.97 10.73
C TYR A 108 -6.25 12.82 10.81
N ALA A 109 -4.96 13.16 10.85
CA ALA A 109 -3.90 12.19 11.14
C ALA A 109 -3.80 12.00 12.65
N PHE A 110 -3.90 10.75 13.11
CA PHE A 110 -3.88 10.41 14.52
C PHE A 110 -2.64 9.56 14.85
N SER A 111 -2.04 9.84 16.00
CA SER A 111 -1.11 8.92 16.62
C SER A 111 -1.17 8.97 18.15
N ALA A 112 -0.83 7.87 18.79
CA ALA A 112 -0.62 7.78 20.23
C ALA A 112 0.30 6.61 20.55
N TRP A 113 0.93 6.64 21.72
CA TRP A 113 1.71 5.53 22.24
C TRP A 113 0.94 4.83 23.34
N ILE A 114 0.84 3.51 23.22
CA ILE A 114 -0.02 2.70 24.06
C ILE A 114 0.78 1.55 24.68
N GLN A 115 0.61 1.36 25.97
CA GLN A 115 1.11 0.21 26.72
C GLN A 115 -0.03 -0.31 27.61
N ILE A 116 0.03 -1.57 28.03
CA ILE A 116 -0.93 -2.13 28.97
C ILE A 116 -0.24 -2.72 30.20
N SER A 117 -0.97 -2.84 31.31
CA SER A 117 -0.41 -3.38 32.55
C SER A 117 -0.04 -4.86 32.49
N GLN A 118 -0.72 -5.64 31.65
CA GLN A 118 -0.55 -7.09 31.57
C GLN A 118 -0.95 -7.64 30.19
N GLY A 119 -0.18 -8.62 29.70
CA GLY A 119 -0.52 -9.40 28.50
C GLY A 119 -0.32 -8.64 27.19
N SER A 120 -1.20 -8.90 26.22
CA SER A 120 -1.21 -8.30 24.89
C SER A 120 -2.66 -8.09 24.46
N GLU A 121 -3.04 -6.86 24.13
CA GLU A 121 -4.42 -6.49 23.82
C GLU A 121 -4.52 -5.56 22.61
N ILE A 122 -5.61 -5.69 21.86
CA ILE A 122 -5.93 -4.73 20.79
C ILE A 122 -6.55 -3.50 21.42
N ILE A 123 -5.92 -2.34 21.23
CA ILE A 123 -6.45 -1.05 21.66
C ILE A 123 -6.89 -0.25 20.42
N ALA A 124 -8.14 0.22 20.42
CA ALA A 124 -8.72 1.02 19.36
C ALA A 124 -8.90 2.47 19.79
N VAL A 125 -8.63 3.41 18.89
CA VAL A 125 -9.06 4.81 19.07
C VAL A 125 -10.40 5.04 18.37
N LYS A 126 -11.34 5.68 19.07
CA LYS A 126 -12.65 6.04 18.53
C LYS A 126 -12.98 7.50 18.81
N PHE A 127 -13.73 8.13 17.91
CA PHE A 127 -14.24 9.49 18.04
C PHE A 127 -15.77 9.42 18.11
N ARG A 128 -16.32 9.64 19.31
CA ARG A 128 -17.75 9.43 19.60
C ARG A 128 -18.53 10.74 19.54
N SER A 129 -19.58 10.76 18.74
CA SER A 129 -20.53 11.89 18.72
C SER A 129 -21.50 11.78 19.90
N GLN A 130 -21.93 12.93 20.44
CA GLN A 130 -22.95 12.96 21.49
C GLN A 130 -24.38 12.92 20.93
N SER A 131 -24.55 13.24 19.65
CA SER A 131 -25.86 13.55 19.06
C SER A 131 -26.68 12.34 18.56
N GLY A 132 -26.23 11.10 18.77
CA GLY A 132 -26.99 9.95 18.27
C GLY A 132 -26.41 8.58 18.64
N GLY A 133 -27.22 7.76 19.32
CA GLY A 133 -27.25 6.29 19.20
C GLY A 133 -26.00 5.46 19.52
N GLY A 134 -24.87 6.06 19.88
CA GLY A 134 -23.59 5.36 20.00
C GLY A 134 -22.73 5.39 18.73
N ASP A 135 -23.02 6.27 17.77
CA ASP A 135 -22.23 6.40 16.54
C ASP A 135 -20.81 6.92 16.80
N TYR A 136 -19.83 6.33 16.11
CA TYR A 136 -18.42 6.69 16.22
C TYR A 136 -17.66 6.56 14.89
N LEU A 137 -16.65 7.41 14.73
CA LEU A 137 -15.60 7.21 13.74
C LEU A 137 -14.51 6.35 14.37
N HIS A 138 -14.11 5.27 13.68
CA HIS A 138 -13.02 4.40 14.12
C HIS A 138 -11.71 4.92 13.52
N GLY A 139 -10.76 5.33 14.37
CA GLY A 139 -9.53 5.97 13.90
C GLY A 139 -8.38 5.02 13.62
N GLY A 140 -8.37 3.84 14.24
CA GLY A 140 -7.30 2.86 14.06
C GLY A 140 -7.13 1.97 15.29
N THR A 141 -6.20 1.04 15.21
CA THR A 141 -5.87 0.11 16.30
C THR A 141 -4.39 -0.20 16.36
N VAL A 142 -3.94 -0.66 17.53
CA VAL A 142 -2.62 -1.25 17.74
C VAL A 142 -2.74 -2.50 18.62
N ILE A 143 -1.79 -3.42 18.53
CA ILE A 143 -1.57 -4.45 19.55
C ILE A 143 -0.62 -3.83 20.58
N ALA A 144 -1.16 -3.54 21.77
CA ALA A 144 -0.39 -3.03 22.90
C ALA A 144 0.01 -4.17 23.81
N GLU A 145 1.25 -4.15 24.30
CA GLU A 145 1.83 -5.22 25.10
C GLU A 145 2.31 -4.70 26.45
N GLN A 146 2.48 -5.62 27.40
CA GLN A 146 3.10 -5.31 28.68
C GLN A 146 4.61 -5.08 28.53
N GLY A 147 5.13 -4.01 29.13
CA GLY A 147 6.56 -3.76 29.28
C GLY A 147 7.20 -2.96 28.15
N CYS A 148 6.44 -2.59 27.13
CA CYS A 148 6.88 -1.74 26.03
C CYS A 148 5.72 -0.92 25.45
N TRP A 149 6.06 0.10 24.69
CA TRP A 149 5.15 1.06 24.08
C TRP A 149 4.95 0.73 22.61
N SER A 150 3.69 0.53 22.22
CA SER A 150 3.28 0.29 20.84
C SER A 150 2.68 1.55 20.24
N MET A 151 3.05 1.88 19.00
CA MET A 151 2.51 3.05 18.30
C MET A 151 1.14 2.71 17.68
N LEU A 152 0.10 3.42 18.11
CA LEU A 152 -1.18 3.46 17.41
C LEU A 152 -1.12 4.58 16.37
N LYS A 153 -0.99 4.22 15.09
CA LYS A 153 -1.11 5.17 13.98
C LYS A 153 -2.46 4.99 13.28
N GLY A 154 -3.15 6.10 13.02
CA GLY A 154 -4.51 6.06 12.48
C GLY A 154 -4.95 7.37 11.85
N GLY A 155 -6.24 7.47 11.57
CA GLY A 155 -6.84 8.72 11.12
C GLY A 155 -8.32 8.60 10.77
N VAL A 156 -8.97 9.75 10.62
CA VAL A 156 -10.38 9.83 10.22
C VAL A 156 -10.59 10.94 9.19
N VAL A 157 -11.54 10.73 8.29
CA VAL A 157 -12.15 11.81 7.50
C VAL A 157 -13.44 12.21 8.20
N ALA A 158 -13.54 13.47 8.63
CA ALA A 158 -14.73 13.93 9.34
C ALA A 158 -15.91 14.08 8.37
N ASN A 159 -17.00 13.33 8.60
CA ASN A 159 -18.23 13.41 7.81
C ASN A 159 -19.20 14.49 8.32
N LEU A 160 -18.97 15.03 9.52
CA LEU A 160 -19.75 16.07 10.17
C LEU A 160 -18.84 17.08 10.89
N SER A 161 -19.38 18.26 11.18
CA SER A 161 -18.74 19.22 12.08
C SER A 161 -19.38 19.12 13.46
N GLY A 162 -18.60 19.00 14.52
CA GLY A 162 -19.14 18.85 15.87
C GLY A 162 -18.11 18.40 16.90
N LEU A 163 -18.53 18.47 18.16
CA LEU A 163 -17.76 17.94 19.29
C LEU A 163 -17.83 16.42 19.31
N VAL A 164 -16.68 15.79 19.49
CA VAL A 164 -16.54 14.35 19.70
C VAL A 164 -15.64 14.09 20.88
N ASP A 165 -15.92 13.01 21.61
CA ASP A 165 -15.05 12.50 22.65
C ASP A 165 -14.10 11.47 22.02
N LEU A 166 -12.78 11.73 22.10
CA LEU A 166 -11.73 10.78 21.69
C LEU A 166 -11.55 9.76 22.81
N THR A 167 -11.66 8.47 22.52
CA THR A 167 -11.57 7.38 23.51
C THR A 167 -10.60 6.29 23.05
N PHE A 168 -9.98 5.62 24.02
CA PHE A 168 -9.12 4.44 23.82
C PHE A 168 -9.83 3.21 24.37
N GLU A 169 -10.05 2.19 23.55
CA GLU A 169 -10.98 1.11 23.86
C GLU A 169 -10.37 -0.28 23.68
N THR A 170 -10.64 -1.16 24.64
CA THR A 170 -10.35 -2.60 24.58
C THR A 170 -11.41 -3.36 25.36
N ASN A 171 -11.77 -4.56 24.88
CA ASN A 171 -12.75 -5.41 25.55
C ASN A 171 -12.26 -5.96 26.89
N ASN A 172 -10.95 -6.09 27.07
CA ASN A 172 -10.37 -6.46 28.34
C ASN A 172 -10.36 -5.26 29.30
N THR A 173 -11.33 -5.23 30.20
CA THR A 173 -11.48 -4.17 31.21
C THR A 173 -10.63 -4.39 32.45
N SER A 174 -10.04 -5.59 32.62
CA SER A 174 -9.19 -5.91 33.76
C SER A 174 -7.78 -5.32 33.64
N VAL A 175 -7.33 -5.02 32.41
CA VAL A 175 -6.04 -4.38 32.17
C VAL A 175 -6.13 -2.86 32.25
N GLU A 176 -5.11 -2.25 32.82
CA GLU A 176 -4.92 -0.81 32.68
C GLU A 176 -4.43 -0.48 31.28
N VAL A 177 -4.92 0.63 30.72
CA VAL A 177 -4.45 1.18 29.45
C VAL A 177 -3.61 2.40 29.73
N TRP A 178 -2.34 2.36 29.36
CA TRP A 178 -1.37 3.44 29.55
C TRP A 178 -1.17 4.17 28.23
N ILE A 179 -1.31 5.49 28.25
CA ILE A 179 -1.36 6.32 27.05
C ILE A 179 -0.35 7.45 27.20
N ASP A 180 0.40 7.68 26.13
CA ASP A 180 1.38 8.75 26.02
C ASP A 180 1.36 9.39 24.61
N ASN A 181 1.91 10.61 24.49
CA ASN A 181 2.24 11.29 23.25
C ASN A 181 1.12 11.27 22.19
N VAL A 182 -0.06 11.77 22.58
CA VAL A 182 -1.27 11.74 21.74
C VAL A 182 -1.30 12.92 20.77
N SER A 183 -1.52 12.65 19.50
CA SER A 183 -1.61 13.66 18.44
C SER A 183 -2.85 13.46 17.58
N LEU A 184 -3.48 14.58 17.22
CA LEU A 184 -4.55 14.65 16.24
C LEU A 184 -4.34 15.88 15.37
N GLN A 185 -3.78 15.70 14.18
CA GLN A 185 -3.45 16.80 13.27
C GLN A 185 -4.48 16.91 12.15
N PRO A 186 -5.24 18.02 12.06
CA PRO A 186 -6.14 18.28 10.94
C PRO A 186 -5.37 18.72 9.69
N PHE A 187 -5.85 18.25 8.54
CA PHE A 187 -5.45 18.68 7.21
C PHE A 187 -6.70 18.95 6.36
N THR A 188 -6.65 20.00 5.56
CA THR A 188 -7.59 20.22 4.46
C THR A 188 -7.28 19.27 3.31
N ALA A 189 -8.25 19.07 2.42
CA ALA A 189 -8.03 18.30 1.20
C ALA A 189 -6.90 18.90 0.33
N LYS A 190 -6.73 20.23 0.33
CA LYS A 190 -5.65 20.92 -0.40
C LYS A 190 -4.27 20.60 0.18
N GLU A 191 -4.12 20.67 1.51
CA GLU A 191 -2.86 20.29 2.17
C GLU A 191 -2.55 18.81 1.96
N TRP A 192 -3.56 17.94 2.08
CA TRP A 192 -3.39 16.51 1.85
C TRP A 192 -2.92 16.21 0.42
N ARG A 193 -3.49 16.90 -0.56
CA ARG A 193 -3.09 16.82 -1.97
C ARG A 193 -1.66 17.33 -2.18
N PHE A 194 -1.33 18.47 -1.59
CA PHE A 194 0.02 19.02 -1.63
C PHE A 194 1.07 18.03 -1.07
N HIS A 195 0.73 17.30 0.00
CA HIS A 195 1.60 16.24 0.53
C HIS A 195 1.79 15.07 -0.44
N GLN A 196 0.73 14.64 -1.13
CA GLN A 196 0.85 13.61 -2.17
C GLN A 196 1.82 14.06 -3.26
N GLU A 197 1.66 15.29 -3.78
CA GLU A 197 2.49 15.84 -4.85
C GLU A 197 3.96 16.00 -4.42
N THR A 198 4.18 16.48 -3.20
CA THR A 198 5.52 16.62 -2.60
C THR A 198 6.20 15.26 -2.48
N THR A 199 5.49 14.25 -1.96
CA THR A 199 6.04 12.91 -1.82
C THR A 199 6.29 12.26 -3.17
N ILE A 200 5.37 12.39 -4.14
CA ILE A 200 5.58 11.91 -5.53
C ILE A 200 6.84 12.54 -6.12
N ALA A 201 7.03 13.85 -6.01
CA ALA A 201 8.23 14.52 -6.51
C ALA A 201 9.51 13.97 -5.87
N LYS A 202 9.45 13.60 -4.58
CA LYS A 202 10.58 13.05 -3.83
C LYS A 202 10.87 11.58 -4.14
N VAL A 203 9.85 10.73 -4.22
CA VAL A 203 10.03 9.27 -4.26
C VAL A 203 9.81 8.66 -5.64
N ARG A 204 9.23 9.41 -6.58
CA ARG A 204 8.90 8.93 -7.94
C ARG A 204 9.58 9.72 -9.06
N LYS A 205 10.38 10.74 -8.75
CA LYS A 205 11.08 11.57 -9.74
C LYS A 205 12.53 11.85 -9.33
N ARG A 206 13.40 12.14 -10.29
CA ARG A 206 14.79 12.59 -10.06
C ARG A 206 15.12 13.74 -11.00
N LYS A 207 16.01 14.63 -10.54
CA LYS A 207 16.60 15.65 -11.41
C LYS A 207 17.74 14.99 -12.21
N VAL A 208 17.71 15.17 -13.52
CA VAL A 208 18.70 14.63 -14.45
C VAL A 208 19.41 15.78 -15.13
N LYS A 209 20.74 15.72 -15.16
CA LYS A 209 21.63 16.72 -15.75
C LYS A 209 22.33 16.12 -16.95
N PHE A 210 22.22 16.77 -18.09
CA PHE A 210 22.94 16.37 -19.30
C PHE A 210 23.98 17.43 -19.63
N GLN A 211 25.18 16.96 -19.91
CA GLN A 211 26.29 17.77 -20.39
C GLN A 211 26.59 17.37 -21.83
N VAL A 212 26.40 18.32 -22.74
CA VAL A 212 26.73 18.14 -24.16
C VAL A 212 28.12 18.70 -24.40
N THR A 213 29.03 17.87 -24.92
CA THR A 213 30.39 18.30 -25.24
C THR A 213 30.39 18.93 -26.63
N ASN A 214 30.96 20.13 -26.81
CA ASN A 214 31.24 20.78 -28.11
C ASN A 214 30.08 21.40 -28.95
N LYS A 215 28.95 21.87 -28.40
CA LYS A 215 28.07 22.89 -29.03
C LYS A 215 26.95 23.34 -28.06
N LEU A 216 26.75 24.66 -27.89
CA LEU A 216 25.77 25.25 -26.96
C LEU A 216 24.33 25.31 -27.51
N ASP A 217 24.14 25.25 -28.83
CA ASP A 217 22.82 25.39 -29.48
C ASP A 217 22.06 24.06 -29.70
N ALA A 218 22.56 22.97 -29.10
CA ALA A 218 21.92 21.67 -29.22
C ALA A 218 20.63 21.60 -28.38
N LYS A 219 19.71 20.74 -28.78
CA LYS A 219 18.52 20.38 -28.01
C LYS A 219 18.56 18.91 -27.64
N ILE A 220 18.10 18.57 -26.45
CA ILE A 220 17.97 17.17 -26.03
C ILE A 220 16.51 16.78 -26.07
N THR A 221 16.28 15.59 -26.58
CA THR A 221 14.97 15.00 -26.70
C THR A 221 14.90 13.74 -25.84
N LEU A 222 13.91 13.67 -24.95
CA LEU A 222 13.73 12.63 -23.95
C LEU A 222 12.42 11.88 -24.19
N LYS A 223 12.51 10.55 -24.30
CA LYS A 223 11.34 9.68 -24.45
C LYS A 223 11.39 8.57 -23.41
N GLN A 224 10.40 8.52 -22.51
CA GLN A 224 10.28 7.42 -21.57
C GLN A 224 9.85 6.15 -22.33
N THR A 225 10.65 5.10 -22.24
CA THR A 225 10.35 3.80 -22.86
C THR A 225 9.64 2.86 -21.89
N GLN A 226 9.94 2.97 -20.60
CA GLN A 226 9.33 2.15 -19.56
C GLN A 226 9.22 2.97 -18.26
N ALA A 227 8.03 2.98 -17.66
CA ALA A 227 7.87 3.53 -16.30
C ALA A 227 8.33 2.50 -15.26
N ASP A 228 8.97 2.97 -14.20
CA ASP A 228 9.45 2.13 -13.10
C ASP A 228 8.29 1.58 -12.24
N PHE A 229 7.28 2.43 -11.98
CA PHE A 229 6.16 2.06 -11.13
C PHE A 229 5.15 1.16 -11.88
N PRO A 230 4.94 -0.09 -11.46
CA PRO A 230 4.00 -0.99 -12.11
C PRO A 230 2.54 -0.58 -11.86
N ILE A 231 1.82 -0.34 -12.96
CA ILE A 231 0.35 -0.25 -12.96
C ILE A 231 -0.20 -1.36 -13.83
N GLY A 232 -1.15 -2.10 -13.26
CA GLY A 232 -1.76 -3.26 -13.88
C GLY A 232 -3.27 -3.28 -13.82
N CYS A 233 -3.84 -4.23 -14.55
CA CYS A 233 -5.25 -4.57 -14.49
C CYS A 233 -5.38 -6.09 -14.41
N GLU A 234 -6.40 -6.57 -13.71
CA GLU A 234 -6.84 -7.96 -13.82
C GLU A 234 -7.14 -8.31 -15.28
N MET A 235 -6.78 -9.54 -15.66
CA MET A 235 -7.04 -10.12 -16.97
C MET A 235 -7.75 -11.47 -16.82
N ASN A 236 -8.78 -11.70 -17.61
CA ASN A 236 -9.49 -12.98 -17.66
C ASN A 236 -9.35 -13.64 -19.04
N LEU A 237 -9.80 -14.89 -19.12
CA LEU A 237 -9.67 -15.75 -20.31
C LEU A 237 -10.23 -15.16 -21.61
N ASN A 238 -11.07 -14.11 -21.55
CA ASN A 238 -11.60 -13.46 -22.75
C ASN A 238 -10.49 -12.83 -23.61
N VAL A 239 -9.29 -12.60 -23.05
CA VAL A 239 -8.12 -12.12 -23.82
C VAL A 239 -7.72 -13.08 -24.95
N LEU A 240 -8.02 -14.37 -24.80
CA LEU A 240 -7.64 -15.39 -25.77
C LEU A 240 -8.58 -15.45 -26.98
N ASN A 241 -9.87 -15.19 -26.76
CA ASN A 241 -10.92 -15.42 -27.76
C ASN A 241 -11.64 -14.15 -28.23
N ASN A 242 -11.44 -13.00 -27.56
CA ASN A 242 -12.04 -11.73 -27.95
C ASN A 242 -10.96 -10.74 -28.42
N THR A 243 -10.83 -10.59 -29.74
CA THR A 243 -9.83 -9.69 -30.35
C THR A 243 -9.96 -8.25 -29.85
N LYS A 244 -11.17 -7.71 -29.69
CA LYS A 244 -11.35 -6.32 -29.22
C LYS A 244 -10.91 -6.13 -27.78
N TYR A 245 -11.19 -7.11 -26.90
CA TYR A 245 -10.69 -7.08 -25.52
C TYR A 245 -9.18 -7.18 -25.46
N ARG A 246 -8.59 -8.08 -26.27
CA ARG A 246 -7.14 -8.22 -26.41
C ARG A 246 -6.47 -6.94 -26.87
N ASP A 247 -7.00 -6.32 -27.93
CA ASP A 247 -6.48 -5.07 -28.49
C ASP A 247 -6.59 -3.93 -27.47
N TRP A 248 -7.71 -3.85 -26.74
CA TRP A 248 -7.87 -2.90 -25.64
C TRP A 248 -6.83 -3.10 -24.54
N PHE A 249 -6.57 -4.35 -24.12
CA PHE A 249 -5.63 -4.63 -23.06
C PHE A 249 -4.20 -4.20 -23.44
N ILE A 250 -3.78 -4.48 -24.68
CA ILE A 250 -2.48 -4.04 -25.23
C ILE A 250 -2.42 -2.50 -25.36
N ALA A 251 -3.51 -1.88 -25.81
CA ALA A 251 -3.60 -0.44 -25.98
C ALA A 251 -3.59 0.31 -24.63
N SER A 252 -4.09 -0.30 -23.56
CA SER A 252 -4.12 0.27 -22.21
C SER A 252 -2.74 0.40 -21.57
N LYS A 253 -1.73 -0.29 -22.11
CA LYS A 253 -0.33 -0.20 -21.66
C LYS A 253 -0.13 -0.56 -20.18
N PHE A 254 -0.88 -1.52 -19.65
CA PHE A 254 -0.57 -2.11 -18.34
C PHE A 254 0.81 -2.79 -18.38
N SER A 255 1.66 -2.59 -17.37
CA SER A 255 2.98 -3.26 -17.26
C SER A 255 2.90 -4.59 -16.52
N VAL A 256 1.84 -4.80 -15.74
CA VAL A 256 1.63 -5.98 -14.92
C VAL A 256 0.17 -6.40 -14.99
N THR A 257 -0.12 -7.69 -14.81
CA THR A 257 -1.47 -8.21 -14.69
C THR A 257 -1.54 -9.30 -13.63
N THR A 258 -2.75 -9.71 -13.32
CA THR A 258 -3.09 -10.83 -12.46
C THR A 258 -4.29 -11.52 -13.08
N PHE A 259 -4.30 -12.86 -13.12
CA PHE A 259 -5.41 -13.59 -13.73
C PHE A 259 -6.58 -13.69 -12.75
N ALA A 260 -7.80 -13.41 -13.20
CA ALA A 260 -8.95 -13.35 -12.30
C ALA A 260 -9.22 -14.66 -11.57
N ASN A 261 -9.21 -15.76 -12.32
CA ASN A 261 -9.52 -17.09 -11.81
C ASN A 261 -8.57 -18.16 -12.32
N GLU A 262 -7.90 -17.90 -13.44
CA GLU A 262 -7.35 -18.93 -14.30
C GLU A 262 -6.16 -19.67 -13.67
N MET A 263 -5.53 -19.10 -12.63
CA MET A 263 -4.49 -19.73 -11.82
C MET A 263 -4.97 -20.27 -10.46
N LYS A 264 -6.20 -19.96 -10.03
CA LYS A 264 -6.75 -20.44 -8.76
C LYS A 264 -6.98 -21.94 -8.78
N TRP A 265 -6.84 -22.59 -7.63
CA TRP A 265 -6.88 -24.04 -7.52
C TRP A 265 -8.19 -24.64 -8.06
N TYR A 266 -9.33 -24.04 -7.73
CA TYR A 266 -10.64 -24.48 -8.24
C TYR A 266 -10.79 -24.34 -9.76
N PHE A 267 -9.97 -23.53 -10.42
CA PHE A 267 -10.00 -23.39 -11.87
C PHE A 267 -9.12 -24.47 -12.52
N THR A 268 -7.90 -24.64 -12.01
CA THR A 268 -6.92 -25.55 -12.60
C THR A 268 -7.15 -27.02 -12.23
N GLU A 269 -7.94 -27.33 -11.20
CA GLU A 269 -8.25 -28.72 -10.80
C GLU A 269 -9.74 -28.89 -10.45
N LYS A 270 -10.63 -28.41 -11.32
CA LYS A 270 -12.03 -28.12 -10.97
C LYS A 270 -12.86 -29.27 -10.39
N LYS A 271 -12.98 -30.40 -11.12
CA LYS A 271 -14.01 -31.43 -10.85
C LYS A 271 -13.49 -32.74 -10.24
N THR A 272 -12.24 -33.09 -10.50
CA THR A 272 -11.69 -34.40 -10.10
C THR A 272 -10.26 -34.22 -9.60
N GLN A 273 -9.98 -34.72 -8.40
CA GLN A 273 -8.64 -34.74 -7.82
C GLN A 273 -7.65 -35.46 -8.76
N GLY A 274 -6.49 -34.84 -8.97
CA GLY A 274 -5.43 -35.25 -9.88
C GLY A 274 -5.63 -34.87 -11.34
N ASN A 275 -6.79 -34.34 -11.74
CA ASN A 275 -7.03 -33.90 -13.11
C ASN A 275 -6.80 -32.40 -13.26
N GLU A 276 -5.53 -32.02 -13.31
CA GLU A 276 -5.10 -30.63 -13.48
C GLU A 276 -5.14 -30.20 -14.95
N ASN A 277 -5.65 -28.99 -15.23
CA ASN A 277 -5.68 -28.37 -16.55
C ASN A 277 -5.20 -26.93 -16.49
N TYR A 278 -4.01 -26.70 -17.04
CA TYR A 278 -3.35 -25.39 -17.13
C TYR A 278 -3.41 -24.78 -18.54
N THR A 279 -4.18 -25.35 -19.47
CA THR A 279 -4.23 -24.91 -20.88
C THR A 279 -4.53 -23.42 -21.01
N ILE A 280 -5.51 -22.91 -20.25
CA ILE A 280 -5.92 -21.49 -20.29
C ILE A 280 -4.88 -20.56 -19.63
N PRO A 281 -4.47 -20.76 -18.36
CA PRO A 281 -3.48 -19.87 -17.75
C PRO A 281 -2.13 -19.90 -18.48
N ASP A 282 -1.72 -21.03 -19.08
CA ASP A 282 -0.48 -21.08 -19.86
C ASP A 282 -0.56 -20.24 -21.14
N ALA A 283 -1.69 -20.32 -21.86
CA ALA A 283 -1.92 -19.51 -23.05
C ALA A 283 -2.00 -18.01 -22.72
N MET A 284 -2.63 -17.65 -21.59
CA MET A 284 -2.66 -16.27 -21.11
C MET A 284 -1.27 -15.77 -20.70
N LEU A 285 -0.47 -16.60 -20.03
CA LEU A 285 0.91 -16.25 -19.68
C LEU A 285 1.76 -16.03 -20.93
N GLN A 286 1.62 -16.90 -21.95
CA GLN A 286 2.30 -16.71 -23.23
C GLN A 286 1.90 -15.39 -23.91
N PHE A 287 0.61 -15.04 -23.88
CA PHE A 287 0.14 -13.74 -24.38
C PHE A 287 0.81 -12.57 -23.63
N CYS A 288 0.92 -12.67 -22.30
CA CYS A 288 1.57 -11.64 -21.48
C CYS A 288 3.06 -11.50 -21.83
N GLU A 289 3.78 -12.61 -21.97
CA GLU A 289 5.20 -12.64 -22.35
C GLU A 289 5.43 -11.98 -23.72
N GLN A 290 4.60 -12.30 -24.72
CA GLN A 290 4.68 -11.70 -26.07
C GLN A 290 4.45 -10.18 -26.07
N ASN A 291 3.72 -9.66 -25.08
CA ASN A 291 3.36 -8.25 -24.97
C ASN A 291 4.12 -7.51 -23.86
N ASN A 292 5.15 -8.13 -23.28
CA ASN A 292 5.95 -7.57 -22.18
C ASN A 292 5.10 -7.13 -20.96
N ILE A 293 4.11 -7.94 -20.60
CA ILE A 293 3.26 -7.74 -19.43
C ILE A 293 3.70 -8.74 -18.35
N ALA A 294 4.18 -8.24 -17.22
CA ALA A 294 4.54 -9.09 -16.09
C ALA A 294 3.29 -9.71 -15.44
N VAL A 295 3.41 -10.89 -14.84
CA VAL A 295 2.26 -11.56 -14.20
C VAL A 295 2.54 -11.78 -12.71
N ARG A 296 1.58 -11.39 -11.87
CA ARG A 296 1.48 -11.84 -10.48
C ARG A 296 0.62 -13.11 -10.46
N GLY A 297 1.14 -14.20 -9.89
CA GLY A 297 0.39 -15.43 -9.72
C GLY A 297 -0.63 -15.29 -8.59
N HIS A 298 -1.90 -15.55 -8.89
CA HIS A 298 -3.00 -15.44 -7.93
C HIS A 298 -3.95 -16.64 -8.09
N ASN A 299 -4.00 -17.56 -7.14
CA ASN A 299 -3.13 -17.74 -5.97
C ASN A 299 -2.71 -19.21 -5.88
N ILE A 300 -1.73 -19.53 -5.03
CA ILE A 300 -1.34 -20.94 -4.82
C ILE A 300 -2.47 -21.64 -4.07
N ILE A 301 -2.84 -21.12 -2.90
CA ILE A 301 -3.99 -21.55 -2.11
C ILE A 301 -4.77 -20.35 -1.57
N TRP A 302 -6.06 -20.56 -1.32
CA TRP A 302 -6.95 -19.59 -0.68
C TRP A 302 -7.41 -20.19 0.62
N ASP A 303 -7.32 -19.46 1.73
CA ASP A 303 -7.64 -19.98 3.06
C ASP A 303 -9.16 -20.08 3.31
N ASP A 304 -10.01 -19.47 2.47
CA ASP A 304 -11.46 -19.66 2.52
C ASP A 304 -11.84 -21.07 1.98
N PRO A 305 -12.46 -21.94 2.79
CA PRO A 305 -12.90 -23.27 2.35
C PRO A 305 -13.96 -23.24 1.24
N ASN A 306 -14.64 -22.11 1.01
CA ASN A 306 -15.62 -21.96 -0.06
C ASN A 306 -14.96 -21.77 -1.43
N HIS A 307 -13.67 -21.47 -1.46
CA HIS A 307 -12.91 -21.20 -2.68
C HIS A 307 -11.93 -22.33 -3.02
N GLN A 308 -12.36 -23.57 -2.83
CA GLN A 308 -11.62 -24.79 -3.14
C GLN A 308 -12.21 -25.49 -4.38
N PRO A 309 -11.48 -26.44 -5.01
CA PRO A 309 -12.05 -27.32 -6.03
C PRO A 309 -13.35 -28.01 -5.59
N THR A 310 -14.25 -28.33 -6.53
CA THR A 310 -15.58 -28.87 -6.15
C THR A 310 -15.53 -30.28 -5.54
N TRP A 311 -14.43 -31.00 -5.74
CA TRP A 311 -14.19 -32.30 -5.11
C TRP A 311 -13.57 -32.19 -3.71
N PHE A 312 -13.09 -30.99 -3.33
CA PHE A 312 -12.45 -30.76 -2.03
C PHE A 312 -13.49 -30.77 -0.91
N SER A 313 -13.15 -31.42 0.20
CA SER A 313 -14.01 -31.47 1.38
C SER A 313 -13.38 -30.69 2.53
N SER A 314 -14.11 -29.73 3.11
CA SER A 314 -13.67 -29.02 4.32
C SER A 314 -13.54 -29.93 5.56
N LYS A 315 -14.12 -31.14 5.51
CA LYS A 315 -14.00 -32.19 6.55
C LYS A 315 -12.78 -33.08 6.36
N ILE A 316 -11.92 -32.79 5.39
CA ILE A 316 -10.66 -33.50 5.17
C ILE A 316 -9.84 -33.61 6.47
N ASN A 317 -9.20 -34.76 6.64
CA ASN A 317 -8.33 -35.00 7.78
C ASN A 317 -6.96 -34.31 7.56
N PRO A 318 -6.23 -33.96 8.63
CA PRO A 318 -4.97 -33.22 8.52
C PRO A 318 -3.91 -33.87 7.62
N GLU A 319 -3.78 -35.20 7.64
CA GLU A 319 -2.73 -35.90 6.89
C GLU A 319 -2.99 -35.86 5.38
N GLU A 320 -4.24 -36.09 4.98
CA GLU A 320 -4.62 -35.96 3.57
C GLU A 320 -4.54 -34.51 3.10
N LEU A 321 -4.93 -33.55 3.95
CA LEU A 321 -4.81 -32.13 3.63
C LEU A 321 -3.35 -31.73 3.39
N ARG A 322 -2.42 -32.20 4.22
CA ARG A 322 -0.98 -31.95 4.06
C ARG A 322 -0.47 -32.45 2.71
N LYS A 323 -0.88 -33.65 2.29
CA LYS A 323 -0.54 -34.21 0.98
C LYS A 323 -1.11 -33.39 -0.18
N LEU A 324 -2.35 -32.92 -0.05
CA LEU A 324 -2.97 -32.07 -1.07
C LEU A 324 -2.27 -30.71 -1.19
N VAL A 325 -1.93 -30.07 -0.08
CA VAL A 325 -1.19 -28.80 -0.07
C VAL A 325 0.18 -28.98 -0.72
N GLU A 326 0.94 -30.02 -0.35
CA GLU A 326 2.23 -30.31 -0.98
C GLU A 326 2.08 -30.61 -2.48
N LYS A 327 1.05 -31.36 -2.88
CA LYS A 327 0.76 -31.62 -4.29
C LYS A 327 0.45 -30.34 -5.05
N ARG A 328 -0.36 -29.44 -4.47
CA ARG A 328 -0.69 -28.15 -5.07
C ARG A 328 0.56 -27.30 -5.26
N LEU A 329 1.40 -27.18 -4.23
CA LEU A 329 2.67 -26.46 -4.27
C LEU A 329 3.61 -27.03 -5.35
N THR A 330 3.82 -28.35 -5.35
CA THR A 330 4.75 -29.02 -6.27
C THR A 330 4.24 -29.13 -7.71
N SER A 331 2.95 -28.90 -7.95
CA SER A 331 2.40 -28.74 -9.30
C SER A 331 2.54 -27.31 -9.81
N VAL A 332 1.92 -26.34 -9.13
CA VAL A 332 1.73 -25.00 -9.69
C VAL A 332 2.99 -24.13 -9.65
N VAL A 333 3.80 -24.23 -8.59
CA VAL A 333 4.96 -23.35 -8.43
C VAL A 333 6.06 -23.70 -9.44
N PRO A 334 6.50 -24.97 -9.59
CA PRO A 334 7.51 -25.32 -10.60
C PRO A 334 7.06 -25.06 -12.04
N ARG A 335 5.76 -25.19 -12.34
CA ARG A 335 5.21 -24.92 -13.68
C ARG A 335 5.48 -23.50 -14.15
N TYR A 336 5.37 -22.53 -13.24
CA TYR A 336 5.53 -21.11 -13.53
C TYR A 336 6.89 -20.55 -13.06
N LYS A 337 7.82 -21.43 -12.67
CA LYS A 337 9.12 -21.06 -12.14
C LYS A 337 9.86 -20.07 -13.04
N GLY A 338 10.26 -18.94 -12.48
CA GLY A 338 11.02 -17.91 -13.19
C GLY A 338 10.20 -17.01 -14.13
N ARG A 339 8.91 -17.30 -14.34
CA ARG A 339 8.04 -16.59 -15.30
C ARG A 339 7.09 -15.58 -14.64
N LEU A 340 6.89 -15.68 -13.33
CA LEU A 340 6.06 -14.76 -12.55
C LEU A 340 6.95 -13.79 -11.76
N ILE A 341 6.47 -12.57 -11.57
CA ILE A 341 7.19 -11.59 -10.74
C ILE A 341 6.88 -11.77 -9.25
N HIS A 342 5.66 -12.21 -8.92
CA HIS A 342 5.15 -12.34 -7.55
C HIS A 342 4.19 -13.54 -7.46
N TRP A 343 3.99 -14.05 -6.24
CA TRP A 343 2.93 -14.98 -5.90
C TRP A 343 2.11 -14.45 -4.74
N ASP A 344 0.78 -14.44 -4.87
CA ASP A 344 -0.11 -14.49 -3.71
C ASP A 344 -0.15 -15.95 -3.26
N VAL A 345 0.53 -16.26 -2.15
CA VAL A 345 0.77 -17.66 -1.73
C VAL A 345 -0.44 -18.20 -0.98
N VAL A 346 -0.78 -17.57 0.15
CA VAL A 346 -1.99 -17.88 0.92
C VAL A 346 -2.87 -16.63 0.91
N ASN A 347 -3.98 -16.70 0.17
CA ASN A 347 -4.94 -15.60 0.08
C ASN A 347 -5.88 -15.62 1.30
N GLU A 348 -6.14 -14.45 1.88
CA GLU A 348 -7.16 -14.19 2.93
C GLU A 348 -6.98 -14.95 4.26
N ASN A 349 -5.72 -15.16 4.66
CA ASN A 349 -5.35 -15.90 5.87
C ASN A 349 -5.32 -15.04 7.17
N LEU A 350 -6.02 -13.90 7.18
CA LEU A 350 -6.38 -13.16 8.40
C LEU A 350 -7.88 -13.28 8.71
N HIS A 351 -8.73 -13.31 7.68
CA HIS A 351 -10.16 -13.59 7.84
C HIS A 351 -10.46 -15.07 8.06
N PHE A 352 -9.60 -15.93 7.50
CA PHE A 352 -9.68 -17.38 7.63
C PHE A 352 -8.39 -17.92 8.26
N SER A 353 -8.49 -19.17 8.74
CA SER A 353 -7.40 -19.91 9.37
C SER A 353 -7.46 -21.40 9.04
N PHE A 354 -8.11 -21.78 7.93
CA PHE A 354 -8.44 -23.18 7.63
C PHE A 354 -7.22 -24.09 7.62
N TYR A 355 -6.12 -23.68 6.98
CA TYR A 355 -4.90 -24.49 6.94
C TYR A 355 -4.23 -24.56 8.31
N GLU A 356 -4.23 -23.48 9.10
CA GLU A 356 -3.62 -23.45 10.43
C GLU A 356 -4.41 -24.27 11.45
N ASP A 357 -5.74 -24.16 11.44
CA ASP A 357 -6.63 -24.92 12.31
C ASP A 357 -6.50 -26.44 12.09
N LYS A 358 -6.17 -26.85 10.87
CA LYS A 358 -6.04 -28.27 10.48
C LYS A 358 -4.62 -28.81 10.58
N LEU A 359 -3.63 -28.03 10.16
CA LEU A 359 -2.24 -28.48 9.99
C LEU A 359 -1.31 -28.00 11.11
N GLY A 360 -1.76 -27.04 11.94
CA GLY A 360 -1.01 -26.43 13.03
C GLY A 360 -0.76 -24.94 12.78
N GLU A 361 -0.51 -24.18 13.85
CA GLU A 361 -0.34 -22.71 13.83
C GLU A 361 0.71 -22.19 12.83
N ASN A 362 1.69 -23.02 12.48
CA ASN A 362 2.79 -22.67 11.59
C ASN A 362 2.55 -23.07 10.11
N ALA A 363 1.37 -23.61 9.79
CA ALA A 363 1.06 -24.12 8.44
C ALA A 363 1.28 -23.07 7.35
N SER A 364 0.85 -21.83 7.56
CA SER A 364 1.13 -20.74 6.61
C SER A 364 2.63 -20.59 6.38
N ALA A 365 3.42 -20.50 7.45
CA ALA A 365 4.86 -20.27 7.36
C ALA A 365 5.58 -21.40 6.61
N GLU A 366 5.16 -22.64 6.81
CA GLU A 366 5.66 -23.81 6.06
C GLU A 366 5.31 -23.73 4.57
N ILE A 367 4.09 -23.33 4.23
CA ILE A 367 3.63 -23.16 2.85
C ILE A 367 4.41 -22.06 2.13
N TYR A 368 4.63 -20.92 2.79
CA TYR A 368 5.46 -19.83 2.27
C TYR A 368 6.91 -20.27 2.06
N GLY A 369 7.51 -20.93 3.06
CA GLY A 369 8.87 -21.47 2.95
C GLY A 369 9.00 -22.47 1.79
N ARG A 370 8.03 -23.37 1.67
CA ARG A 370 8.00 -24.37 0.60
C ARG A 370 7.83 -23.75 -0.79
N ALA A 371 6.99 -22.73 -0.92
CA ALA A 371 6.86 -21.99 -2.18
C ALA A 371 8.20 -21.34 -2.60
N HIS A 372 8.94 -20.76 -1.65
CA HIS A 372 10.25 -20.17 -1.90
C HIS A 372 11.30 -21.20 -2.34
N GLU A 373 11.31 -22.39 -1.73
CA GLU A 373 12.21 -23.49 -2.13
C GLU A 373 11.97 -23.95 -3.57
N LEU A 374 10.70 -23.95 -4.01
CA LEU A 374 10.32 -24.38 -5.36
C LEU A 374 10.66 -23.31 -6.41
N ASP A 375 10.47 -22.03 -6.09
CA ASP A 375 10.91 -20.88 -6.90
C ASP A 375 11.39 -19.71 -6.03
N GLU A 376 12.70 -19.42 -6.09
CA GLU A 376 13.33 -18.38 -5.27
C GLU A 376 13.18 -16.95 -5.86
N LYS A 377 12.73 -16.83 -7.12
CA LYS A 377 12.66 -15.54 -7.82
C LYS A 377 11.50 -14.62 -7.37
N PRO A 378 10.24 -15.09 -7.22
CA PRO A 378 9.13 -14.21 -6.94
C PRO A 378 9.13 -13.72 -5.47
N ILE A 379 8.67 -12.49 -5.27
CA ILE A 379 8.29 -12.02 -3.92
C ILE A 379 6.97 -12.70 -3.54
N LEU A 380 6.91 -13.20 -2.31
CA LEU A 380 5.78 -13.94 -1.78
C LEU A 380 4.84 -13.02 -0.98
N PHE A 381 3.65 -12.79 -1.50
CA PHE A 381 2.65 -11.91 -0.92
C PHE A 381 1.69 -12.68 -0.03
N MET A 382 1.46 -12.14 1.16
CA MET A 382 0.22 -12.32 1.90
C MET A 382 -0.79 -11.33 1.32
N ASN A 383 -1.96 -11.79 0.88
CA ASN A 383 -2.93 -10.94 0.18
C ASN A 383 -4.25 -10.92 0.95
N GLU A 384 -4.69 -9.74 1.38
CA GLU A 384 -5.85 -9.60 2.28
C GLU A 384 -6.71 -8.36 1.97
N TYR A 385 -8.03 -8.46 2.18
CA TYR A 385 -8.99 -7.37 2.04
C TYR A 385 -9.27 -6.64 3.37
N SER A 386 -9.97 -5.50 3.31
CA SER A 386 -10.40 -4.71 4.48
C SER A 386 -9.29 -4.15 5.39
N THR A 387 -8.02 -4.25 4.98
CA THR A 387 -6.85 -3.81 5.74
C THR A 387 -6.79 -2.29 5.94
N ILE A 388 -6.94 -1.54 4.85
CA ILE A 388 -6.77 -0.08 4.75
C ILE A 388 -8.05 0.66 4.34
N GLU A 389 -9.11 -0.10 4.02
CA GLU A 389 -10.39 0.37 3.50
C GLU A 389 -11.44 0.41 4.62
N VAL A 390 -11.41 -0.56 5.53
CA VAL A 390 -12.42 -0.78 6.57
C VAL A 390 -11.79 -0.72 7.96
N SER A 391 -11.67 0.50 8.51
CA SER A 391 -11.11 0.71 9.86
C SER A 391 -11.78 -0.11 10.97
N LYS A 392 -13.05 -0.48 10.82
CA LYS A 392 -13.81 -1.28 11.80
C LYS A 392 -13.54 -2.79 11.70
N ASP A 393 -13.02 -3.30 10.59
CA ASP A 393 -12.78 -4.73 10.38
C ASP A 393 -11.90 -5.30 11.48
N VAL A 394 -12.27 -6.41 12.12
CA VAL A 394 -11.52 -6.92 13.28
C VAL A 394 -10.41 -7.90 12.91
N ALA A 395 -10.52 -8.56 11.77
CA ALA A 395 -9.62 -9.62 11.35
C ALA A 395 -8.36 -9.04 10.71
N ALA A 396 -8.54 -8.21 9.68
CA ALA A 396 -7.47 -7.76 8.79
C ALA A 396 -6.86 -6.40 9.15
N LYS A 397 -7.08 -5.88 10.36
CA LYS A 397 -6.45 -4.62 10.80
C LYS A 397 -4.93 -4.64 10.60
N PRO A 398 -4.28 -3.50 10.29
CA PRO A 398 -2.84 -3.43 10.05
C PRO A 398 -1.97 -4.09 11.14
N ALA A 399 -2.39 -4.02 12.41
CA ALA A 399 -1.68 -4.65 13.52
C ALA A 399 -1.73 -6.19 13.46
N ASN A 400 -2.88 -6.80 13.13
CA ASN A 400 -2.99 -8.25 12.95
C ASN A 400 -2.22 -8.72 11.72
N TYR A 401 -2.28 -7.95 10.63
CA TYR A 401 -1.50 -8.21 9.43
C TYR A 401 0.00 -8.24 9.75
N ALA A 402 0.52 -7.20 10.42
CA ALA A 402 1.92 -7.12 10.80
C ALA A 402 2.34 -8.30 11.68
N ARG A 403 1.53 -8.66 12.69
CA ARG A 403 1.79 -9.81 13.57
C ARG A 403 1.86 -11.11 12.78
N LYS A 404 0.88 -11.40 11.92
CA LYS A 404 0.85 -12.62 11.10
C LYS A 404 2.07 -12.71 10.18
N LEU A 405 2.41 -11.60 9.52
CA LEU A 405 3.57 -11.54 8.64
C LEU A 405 4.89 -11.78 9.40
N ASN A 406 5.05 -11.15 10.56
CA ASN A 406 6.22 -11.35 11.42
C ASN A 406 6.33 -12.78 11.92
N ASN A 407 5.22 -13.44 12.27
CA ASN A 407 5.22 -14.85 12.67
C ASN A 407 5.71 -15.75 11.53
N ILE A 408 5.21 -15.53 10.30
CA ILE A 408 5.64 -16.28 9.10
C ILE A 408 7.14 -16.11 8.86
N VAL A 409 7.62 -14.86 8.86
CA VAL A 409 9.02 -14.53 8.61
C VAL A 409 9.94 -15.10 9.71
N SER A 410 9.57 -14.91 10.98
CA SER A 410 10.39 -15.35 12.11
C SER A 410 10.51 -16.87 12.14
N TYR A 411 9.39 -17.60 11.93
CA TYR A 411 9.39 -19.06 11.84
C TYR A 411 10.31 -19.58 10.73
N TYR A 412 10.26 -18.95 9.55
CA TYR A 412 11.12 -19.31 8.43
C TYR A 412 12.60 -19.04 8.77
N MET A 413 12.92 -17.87 9.31
CA MET A 413 14.28 -17.49 9.70
C MET A 413 14.88 -18.45 10.72
N GLU A 414 14.13 -18.83 11.75
CA GLU A 414 14.55 -19.79 12.78
C GLU A 414 14.95 -21.14 12.19
N ARG A 415 14.22 -21.62 11.18
CA ARG A 415 14.50 -22.90 10.51
C ARG A 415 15.55 -22.82 9.42
N ASN A 416 15.82 -21.64 8.87
CA ASN A 416 16.68 -21.46 7.70
C ASN A 416 17.95 -20.65 7.99
N GLY A 417 18.47 -20.75 9.22
CA GLY A 417 19.75 -20.14 9.61
C GLY A 417 19.75 -18.62 9.54
N GLY A 418 18.61 -17.98 9.85
CA GLY A 418 18.43 -16.54 9.85
C GLY A 418 18.25 -15.92 8.46
N LYS A 419 18.05 -16.72 7.40
CA LYS A 419 17.74 -16.20 6.07
C LYS A 419 16.34 -15.57 6.04
N MET A 420 16.27 -14.34 5.56
CA MET A 420 15.02 -13.61 5.38
C MET A 420 14.23 -14.20 4.20
N LEU A 421 12.95 -14.47 4.40
CA LEU A 421 12.03 -14.86 3.34
C LEU A 421 11.63 -13.61 2.52
N PRO A 422 11.66 -13.61 1.18
CA PRO A 422 11.32 -12.43 0.36
C PRO A 422 9.81 -12.20 0.35
N MET A 423 9.29 -11.58 1.41
CA MET A 423 7.87 -11.33 1.58
C MET A 423 7.42 -10.00 0.98
N GLY A 424 6.14 -9.92 0.62
CA GLY A 424 5.44 -8.73 0.17
C GLY A 424 4.12 -8.54 0.92
N ILE A 425 3.64 -7.29 0.97
CA ILE A 425 2.39 -6.91 1.62
C ILE A 425 1.33 -6.67 0.54
N GLY A 426 0.32 -7.54 0.45
CA GLY A 426 -0.73 -7.49 -0.56
C GLY A 426 -2.03 -6.99 0.05
N LEU A 427 -2.45 -5.79 -0.36
CA LEU A 427 -3.66 -5.14 0.13
C LEU A 427 -4.68 -5.10 -1.01
N GLN A 428 -5.73 -5.90 -0.94
CA GLN A 428 -6.71 -6.01 -2.04
C GLN A 428 -7.31 -4.66 -2.41
N SER A 429 -7.45 -3.71 -1.46
CA SER A 429 -7.85 -2.34 -1.76
C SER A 429 -9.27 -2.24 -2.35
N ARG A 430 -10.21 -2.98 -1.75
CA ARG A 430 -11.63 -3.07 -2.14
C ARG A 430 -12.46 -2.06 -1.33
N PHE A 431 -12.72 -0.88 -1.90
CA PHE A 431 -13.45 0.20 -1.24
C PHE A 431 -14.96 0.10 -1.50
N ALA A 432 -15.74 0.16 -0.42
CA ALA A 432 -17.20 0.26 -0.46
C ALA A 432 -17.68 1.63 -1.01
N PRO A 433 -18.97 1.79 -1.35
CA PRO A 433 -19.49 3.08 -1.79
C PRO A 433 -19.34 4.15 -0.70
N GLY A 434 -19.05 5.38 -1.10
CA GLY A 434 -18.88 6.52 -0.20
C GLY A 434 -17.44 6.98 -0.07
N GLN A 435 -17.23 8.06 0.68
CA GLN A 435 -15.93 8.70 0.83
C GLN A 435 -14.94 7.76 1.56
N PRO A 436 -13.83 7.34 0.91
CA PRO A 436 -12.82 6.54 1.59
C PRO A 436 -12.15 7.33 2.73
N ASN A 437 -11.76 6.63 3.79
CA ASN A 437 -11.00 7.23 4.89
C ASN A 437 -9.51 7.27 4.54
N PHE A 438 -9.08 8.25 3.74
CA PHE A 438 -7.69 8.36 3.31
C PHE A 438 -6.69 8.59 4.44
N ALA A 439 -7.13 9.19 5.55
CA ALA A 439 -6.27 9.35 6.73
C ALA A 439 -5.96 7.98 7.38
N TYR A 440 -6.95 7.09 7.47
CA TYR A 440 -6.75 5.71 7.89
C TYR A 440 -5.94 4.90 6.87
N MET A 441 -6.24 5.04 5.58
CA MET A 441 -5.48 4.37 4.51
C MET A 441 -3.99 4.73 4.59
N ARG A 442 -3.64 6.02 4.65
CA ARG A 442 -2.24 6.46 4.77
C ARG A 442 -1.59 5.94 6.05
N ALA A 443 -2.28 6.02 7.19
CA ALA A 443 -1.75 5.52 8.46
C ALA A 443 -1.48 4.01 8.44
N GLY A 444 -2.38 3.23 7.83
CA GLY A 444 -2.20 1.79 7.65
C GLY A 444 -1.01 1.46 6.75
N LEU A 445 -0.84 2.22 5.65
CA LEU A 445 0.32 2.09 4.76
C LEU A 445 1.63 2.47 5.47
N ASP A 446 1.66 3.54 6.25
CA ASP A 446 2.84 3.93 7.05
C ASP A 446 3.22 2.83 8.03
N TYR A 447 2.24 2.31 8.78
CA TYR A 447 2.43 1.27 9.77
C TYR A 447 2.99 -0.01 9.14
N LEU A 448 2.37 -0.48 8.06
CA LEU A 448 2.80 -1.68 7.35
C LEU A 448 4.15 -1.50 6.64
N ALA A 449 4.45 -0.30 6.13
CA ALA A 449 5.73 -0.02 5.50
C ALA A 449 6.91 -0.06 6.48
N SER A 450 6.65 0.16 7.78
CA SER A 450 7.69 0.06 8.81
C SER A 450 8.24 -1.37 9.00
N LEU A 451 7.55 -2.40 8.48
CA LEU A 451 8.06 -3.77 8.42
C LEU A 451 9.18 -3.96 7.40
N GLY A 452 9.37 -3.00 6.47
CA GLY A 452 10.43 -3.05 5.45
C GLY A 452 10.10 -3.91 4.23
N PHE A 453 8.90 -4.47 4.13
CA PHE A 453 8.45 -5.22 2.95
C PHE A 453 7.74 -4.33 1.92
N PRO A 454 7.85 -4.61 0.61
CA PRO A 454 7.16 -3.85 -0.42
C PRO A 454 5.65 -4.05 -0.32
N ILE A 455 4.89 -2.94 -0.36
CA ILE A 455 3.42 -2.96 -0.38
C ILE A 455 2.91 -2.91 -1.81
N TRP A 456 1.89 -3.70 -2.12
CA TRP A 456 1.14 -3.62 -3.37
C TRP A 456 -0.34 -3.44 -3.07
N LEU A 457 -0.98 -2.54 -3.82
CA LEU A 457 -2.44 -2.52 -3.90
C LEU A 457 -2.83 -3.51 -5.00
N THR A 458 -3.35 -4.67 -4.62
CA THR A 458 -3.37 -5.86 -5.49
C THR A 458 -4.67 -6.03 -6.26
N GLU A 459 -5.77 -5.44 -5.81
CA GLU A 459 -7.09 -5.64 -6.42
C GLU A 459 -7.98 -4.39 -6.39
N VAL A 460 -7.38 -3.21 -6.64
CA VAL A 460 -8.04 -1.91 -6.43
C VAL A 460 -9.40 -1.88 -7.12
N PHE A 461 -10.42 -1.65 -6.30
CA PHE A 461 -11.80 -1.57 -6.73
C PHE A 461 -12.54 -0.56 -5.86
N VAL A 462 -13.41 0.24 -6.49
CA VAL A 462 -14.32 1.14 -5.80
C VAL A 462 -15.72 0.78 -6.25
N ASP A 463 -16.58 0.40 -5.31
CA ASP A 463 -17.95 -0.01 -5.62
C ASP A 463 -18.78 1.16 -6.17
N ALA A 464 -19.89 0.83 -6.85
CA ALA A 464 -20.72 1.79 -7.56
C ALA A 464 -21.30 2.85 -6.62
N GLY A 465 -21.25 4.12 -7.03
CA GLY A 465 -21.79 5.25 -6.28
C GLY A 465 -21.59 6.57 -7.03
N GLU A 466 -22.25 7.63 -6.54
CA GLU A 466 -22.28 8.97 -7.17
C GLU A 466 -20.89 9.52 -7.53
N ASN A 467 -19.88 9.24 -6.69
CA ASN A 467 -18.52 9.77 -6.83
C ASN A 467 -17.48 8.69 -7.16
N GLN A 468 -17.89 7.53 -7.71
CA GLN A 468 -17.01 6.37 -7.92
C GLN A 468 -15.71 6.71 -8.66
N ALA A 469 -15.79 7.39 -9.82
CA ALA A 469 -14.61 7.74 -10.61
C ALA A 469 -13.66 8.68 -9.85
N LYS A 470 -14.21 9.65 -9.11
CA LYS A 470 -13.42 10.56 -8.25
C LYS A 470 -12.70 9.77 -7.15
N TYR A 471 -13.40 8.89 -6.45
CA TYR A 471 -12.79 8.10 -5.37
C TYR A 471 -11.75 7.12 -5.90
N LEU A 472 -11.94 6.55 -7.09
CA LEU A 472 -10.92 5.75 -7.76
C LEU A 472 -9.65 6.57 -8.04
N ASP A 473 -9.78 7.79 -8.58
CA ASP A 473 -8.63 8.69 -8.81
C ASP A 473 -7.89 9.00 -7.49
N GLU A 474 -8.64 9.31 -6.43
CA GLU A 474 -8.08 9.62 -5.11
C GLU A 474 -7.38 8.41 -4.46
N VAL A 475 -7.97 7.20 -4.53
CA VAL A 475 -7.35 5.95 -4.03
C VAL A 475 -6.05 5.63 -4.77
N LEU A 476 -6.07 5.70 -6.11
CA LEU A 476 -4.89 5.41 -6.91
C LEU A 476 -3.77 6.42 -6.64
N ARG A 477 -4.11 7.70 -6.45
CA ARG A 477 -3.14 8.76 -6.11
C ARG A 477 -2.57 8.60 -4.70
N GLU A 478 -3.38 8.19 -3.74
CA GLU A 478 -2.92 7.89 -2.38
C GLU A 478 -1.92 6.74 -2.39
N GLY A 479 -2.24 5.65 -3.09
CA GLY A 479 -1.33 4.52 -3.28
C GLY A 479 -0.03 4.90 -4.00
N TYR A 480 -0.12 5.61 -5.13
CA TYR A 480 1.05 6.01 -5.91
C TYR A 480 1.99 6.94 -5.14
N ALA A 481 1.43 7.86 -4.34
CA ALA A 481 2.19 8.81 -3.55
C ALA A 481 2.91 8.17 -2.36
N HIS A 482 2.40 7.07 -1.81
CA HIS A 482 2.99 6.47 -0.61
C HIS A 482 4.34 5.77 -0.92
N PRO A 483 5.44 6.08 -0.20
CA PRO A 483 6.78 5.55 -0.52
C PRO A 483 6.90 4.02 -0.42
N GLY A 484 6.17 3.40 0.51
CA GLY A 484 6.17 1.95 0.73
C GLY A 484 5.39 1.15 -0.33
N VAL A 485 4.54 1.82 -1.12
CA VAL A 485 3.79 1.14 -2.20
C VAL A 485 4.69 1.03 -3.42
N LYS A 486 4.80 -0.18 -3.97
CA LYS A 486 5.70 -0.51 -5.09
C LYS A 486 4.95 -1.01 -6.33
N GLY A 487 3.63 -1.11 -6.31
CA GLY A 487 2.81 -1.39 -7.48
C GLY A 487 1.32 -1.36 -7.18
N ILE A 488 0.52 -1.20 -8.24
CA ILE A 488 -0.94 -1.16 -8.19
C ILE A 488 -1.52 -2.05 -9.29
N VAL A 489 -2.48 -2.91 -8.95
CA VAL A 489 -3.29 -3.67 -9.89
C VAL A 489 -4.76 -3.30 -9.67
N ILE A 490 -5.42 -2.82 -10.71
CA ILE A 490 -6.86 -2.51 -10.71
C ILE A 490 -7.64 -3.79 -11.00
N TRP A 491 -8.72 -4.05 -10.27
CA TRP A 491 -9.55 -5.25 -10.43
C TRP A 491 -10.99 -4.90 -10.78
N PRO A 492 -11.25 -4.47 -12.02
CA PRO A 492 -12.58 -4.07 -12.43
C PRO A 492 -13.54 -5.26 -12.44
N THR A 493 -14.83 -4.97 -12.45
CA THR A 493 -15.83 -5.94 -12.89
C THR A 493 -15.53 -6.30 -14.33
N SER A 494 -15.55 -7.60 -14.66
CA SER A 494 -15.43 -8.06 -16.04
C SER A 494 -16.41 -7.28 -16.92
N PRO A 495 -15.98 -6.71 -18.04
CA PRO A 495 -16.86 -5.92 -18.90
C PRO A 495 -17.91 -6.78 -19.62
N PHE A 496 -17.82 -8.11 -19.49
CA PHE A 496 -18.79 -9.09 -19.99
C PHE A 496 -19.81 -9.53 -18.91
N SER A 497 -19.68 -9.05 -17.67
CA SER A 497 -20.64 -9.31 -16.61
C SER A 497 -21.99 -8.66 -16.93
N LYS A 498 -23.08 -9.30 -16.51
CA LYS A 498 -24.44 -8.75 -16.66
C LYS A 498 -24.63 -7.42 -15.92
N GLU A 499 -24.00 -7.29 -14.77
CA GLU A 499 -24.01 -6.10 -13.95
C GLU A 499 -22.58 -5.56 -13.84
N CYS A 500 -22.40 -4.30 -14.24
CA CYS A 500 -21.15 -3.60 -14.14
C CYS A 500 -21.13 -2.77 -12.86
N LYS A 501 -20.32 -3.18 -11.86
CA LYS A 501 -20.11 -2.36 -10.67
C LYS A 501 -19.01 -1.33 -10.89
N MET A 502 -17.85 -1.76 -11.39
CA MET A 502 -16.75 -0.88 -11.80
C MET A 502 -16.06 -1.46 -13.04
N CYS A 503 -16.50 -1.13 -14.25
CA CYS A 503 -15.84 -1.56 -15.49
C CYS A 503 -14.99 -0.42 -16.04
N LEU A 504 -13.86 -0.73 -16.69
CA LEU A 504 -13.03 0.27 -17.36
C LEU A 504 -13.47 0.55 -18.80
N ILE A 505 -14.25 -0.36 -19.38
CA ILE A 505 -14.75 -0.28 -20.75
C ILE A 505 -16.18 -0.78 -20.83
N ASP A 506 -16.91 -0.28 -21.83
CA ASP A 506 -18.26 -0.70 -22.18
C ASP A 506 -18.24 -1.50 -23.50
N VAL A 507 -18.49 -2.80 -23.42
CA VAL A 507 -18.51 -3.71 -24.59
C VAL A 507 -19.67 -3.44 -25.54
N ASN A 508 -20.78 -2.88 -25.04
CA ASN A 508 -21.94 -2.52 -25.86
C ASN A 508 -21.71 -1.21 -26.62
N GLN A 509 -20.79 -0.37 -26.15
CA GLN A 509 -20.34 0.84 -26.83
C GLN A 509 -18.99 0.67 -27.52
N ASN A 510 -18.78 -0.49 -28.15
CA ASN A 510 -17.57 -0.80 -28.91
C ASN A 510 -16.27 -0.61 -28.10
N PHE A 511 -16.26 -1.08 -26.86
CA PHE A 511 -15.11 -1.03 -25.95
C PHE A 511 -14.66 0.40 -25.61
N LYS A 512 -15.59 1.36 -25.65
CA LYS A 512 -15.33 2.74 -25.22
C LYS A 512 -15.01 2.77 -23.72
N SER A 513 -14.07 3.63 -23.35
CA SER A 513 -13.71 3.90 -21.96
C SER A 513 -14.91 4.39 -21.16
N THR A 514 -15.06 3.89 -19.94
CA THR A 514 -16.03 4.38 -18.95
C THR A 514 -15.42 5.54 -18.15
N PRO A 515 -16.17 6.24 -17.28
CA PRO A 515 -15.60 7.27 -16.41
C PRO A 515 -14.44 6.76 -15.51
N THR A 516 -14.52 5.52 -15.03
CA THR A 516 -13.44 4.88 -14.26
C THR A 516 -12.28 4.42 -15.17
N GLY A 517 -12.58 4.00 -16.41
CA GLY A 517 -11.58 3.78 -17.44
C GLY A 517 -10.77 5.04 -17.76
N ASP A 518 -11.43 6.18 -17.87
CA ASP A 518 -10.79 7.48 -18.15
C ASP A 518 -9.85 7.90 -17.02
N VAL A 519 -10.20 7.62 -15.77
CA VAL A 519 -9.33 7.83 -14.60
C VAL A 519 -8.06 6.99 -14.71
N VAL A 520 -8.18 5.70 -15.02
CA VAL A 520 -7.02 4.80 -15.15
C VAL A 520 -6.14 5.21 -16.34
N ASN A 521 -6.75 5.52 -17.49
CA ASN A 521 -6.04 5.99 -18.67
C ASN A 521 -5.28 7.30 -18.39
N LYS A 522 -5.92 8.23 -17.69
CA LYS A 522 -5.30 9.50 -17.27
C LYS A 522 -4.09 9.23 -16.38
N LEU A 523 -4.23 8.39 -15.35
CA LEU A 523 -3.12 8.05 -14.45
C LEU A 523 -1.95 7.43 -15.22
N ILE A 524 -2.19 6.44 -16.08
CA ILE A 524 -1.15 5.81 -16.88
C ILE A 524 -0.45 6.86 -17.77
N SER A 525 -1.20 7.81 -18.34
CA SER A 525 -0.65 8.90 -19.15
C SER A 525 0.18 9.90 -18.34
N GLU A 526 -0.16 10.14 -17.07
CA GLU A 526 0.61 10.98 -16.15
C GLU A 526 1.91 10.30 -15.69
N LEU A 527 1.87 8.97 -15.50
CA LEU A 527 3.03 8.20 -15.04
C LEU A 527 4.01 7.86 -16.15
N ARG A 528 3.47 7.60 -17.35
CA ARG A 528 4.24 7.36 -18.55
C ARG A 528 4.31 8.67 -19.31
N ASN A 529 5.41 9.40 -19.16
CA ASN A 529 5.70 10.59 -19.96
C ASN A 529 5.94 10.16 -21.42
N SER A 530 4.85 9.79 -22.08
CA SER A 530 4.80 9.16 -23.40
C SER A 530 4.99 10.15 -24.53
N LYS A 531 4.84 11.45 -24.22
CA LYS A 531 5.21 12.54 -25.11
C LYS A 531 6.70 12.80 -24.98
N GLU A 532 7.31 12.89 -26.14
CA GLU A 532 8.70 13.29 -26.28
C GLU A 532 8.88 14.71 -25.73
N MET A 533 9.82 14.86 -24.80
CA MET A 533 10.13 16.13 -24.13
C MET A 533 11.40 16.72 -24.73
N GLU A 534 11.33 17.95 -25.21
CA GLU A 534 12.50 18.70 -25.68
C GLU A 534 12.98 19.63 -24.55
N ILE A 535 14.27 19.58 -24.23
CA ILE A 535 14.91 20.48 -23.27
C ILE A 535 16.06 21.24 -23.95
N SER A 536 16.23 22.50 -23.55
CA SER A 536 17.30 23.39 -23.99
C SER A 536 18.28 23.64 -22.84
N ALA A 537 19.50 24.06 -23.17
CA ALA A 537 20.49 24.42 -22.16
C ALA A 537 20.04 25.64 -21.34
N ASP A 538 20.47 25.69 -20.08
CA ASP A 538 20.43 26.90 -19.26
C ASP A 538 21.52 27.90 -19.70
N GLU A 539 21.57 29.06 -19.03
CA GLU A 539 22.55 30.12 -19.30
C GLU A 539 24.01 29.67 -19.14
N GLN A 540 24.25 28.54 -18.46
CA GLN A 540 25.56 27.95 -18.25
C GLN A 540 25.87 26.77 -19.20
N GLY A 541 24.98 26.47 -20.15
CA GLY A 541 25.17 25.39 -21.11
C GLY A 541 24.80 24.00 -20.59
N LEU A 542 24.10 23.91 -19.45
CA LEU A 542 23.67 22.65 -18.83
C LEU A 542 22.20 22.37 -19.13
N PHE A 543 21.86 21.12 -19.45
CA PHE A 543 20.49 20.71 -19.67
C PHE A 543 19.94 20.02 -18.43
N GLU A 544 18.78 20.43 -17.96
CA GLU A 544 18.16 19.87 -16.75
C GLU A 544 16.71 19.47 -16.99
N ALA A 545 16.31 18.32 -16.44
CA ALA A 545 14.92 17.89 -16.41
C ALA A 545 14.60 17.17 -15.10
N VAL A 546 13.34 17.25 -14.66
CA VAL A 546 12.82 16.41 -13.56
C VAL A 546 12.04 15.27 -14.20
N LEU A 547 12.60 14.07 -14.16
CA LEU A 547 12.05 12.89 -14.82
C LEU A 547 11.43 11.93 -13.81
N PRO A 548 10.25 11.35 -14.11
CA PRO A 548 9.79 10.15 -13.43
C PRO A 548 10.84 9.04 -13.41
N LEU A 549 10.74 8.14 -12.43
CA LEU A 549 11.57 6.92 -12.44
C LEU A 549 11.20 6.04 -13.64
N GLY A 550 12.20 5.48 -14.30
CA GLY A 550 12.01 4.62 -15.46
C GLY A 550 13.19 4.63 -16.43
N ASP A 551 12.98 3.96 -17.56
CA ASP A 551 13.93 3.87 -18.65
C ASP A 551 13.60 4.91 -19.73
N TYR A 552 14.64 5.54 -20.27
CA TYR A 552 14.54 6.64 -21.23
C TYR A 552 15.47 6.44 -22.42
N GLU A 553 14.98 6.79 -23.60
CA GLU A 553 15.80 7.11 -24.77
C GLU A 553 16.08 8.62 -24.79
N VAL A 554 17.35 8.96 -24.99
CA VAL A 554 17.88 10.32 -25.04
C VAL A 554 18.48 10.53 -26.42
N SER A 555 18.04 11.56 -27.11
CA SER A 555 18.53 11.92 -28.46
C SER A 555 19.00 13.36 -28.48
N LEU A 556 20.04 13.65 -29.27
CA LEU A 556 20.54 14.99 -29.48
C LEU A 556 20.05 15.53 -30.83
N ARG A 557 19.52 16.74 -30.83
CA ARG A 557 19.08 17.43 -32.05
C ARG A 557 19.86 18.72 -32.20
N ASN A 558 20.50 18.90 -33.36
CA ASN A 558 21.18 20.15 -33.70
C ASN A 558 20.33 20.87 -34.76
N PRO A 559 20.02 22.17 -34.59
CA PRO A 559 19.26 22.94 -35.59
C PRO A 559 19.87 22.91 -37.00
N GLU A 560 21.19 22.73 -37.13
CA GLU A 560 21.92 22.76 -38.41
C GLU A 560 22.02 21.40 -39.13
N THR A 561 21.75 20.29 -38.45
CA THR A 561 21.84 18.92 -39.00
C THR A 561 20.61 18.11 -38.60
N ILE A 562 19.91 17.52 -39.57
CA ILE A 562 18.50 17.14 -39.45
C ILE A 562 18.20 16.13 -38.31
N SER A 563 19.11 15.24 -37.91
CA SER A 563 19.04 14.54 -36.61
C SER A 563 20.31 13.74 -36.33
N CYS A 564 20.81 13.73 -35.09
CA CYS A 564 21.79 12.71 -34.69
C CYS A 564 21.06 11.37 -34.53
N ASN A 565 21.47 10.33 -35.25
CA ASN A 565 20.85 8.99 -35.18
C ASN A 565 21.17 8.23 -33.88
N ASN A 566 22.11 8.72 -33.07
CA ASN A 566 22.51 8.05 -31.85
C ASN A 566 21.55 8.33 -30.69
N LYS A 567 20.85 7.28 -30.26
CA LYS A 567 20.02 7.26 -29.06
C LYS A 567 20.79 6.64 -27.91
N LEU A 568 20.94 7.37 -26.82
CA LEU A 568 21.45 6.84 -25.57
C LEU A 568 20.29 6.30 -24.73
N LYS A 569 20.45 5.13 -24.11
CA LYS A 569 19.51 4.61 -23.14
C LYS A 569 20.00 4.90 -21.73
N ILE A 570 19.15 5.51 -20.90
CA ILE A 570 19.43 5.76 -19.49
C ILE A 570 18.32 5.15 -18.63
N LYS A 571 18.67 4.82 -17.38
CA LYS A 571 17.72 4.36 -16.38
C LYS A 571 17.77 5.28 -15.17
N VAL A 572 16.62 5.81 -14.79
CA VAL A 572 16.44 6.70 -13.64
C VAL A 572 15.77 5.88 -12.53
N THR A 573 16.48 5.66 -11.42
CA THR A 573 16.04 4.78 -10.33
C THR A 573 15.90 5.52 -9.00
N GLU A 574 15.28 4.87 -8.01
CA GLU A 574 15.23 5.40 -6.65
C GLU A 574 16.62 5.54 -6.00
N ASN A 575 17.58 4.69 -6.41
CA ASN A 575 18.98 4.70 -5.95
C ASN A 575 19.85 5.70 -6.71
N SER A 576 19.32 6.35 -7.74
CA SER A 576 20.04 7.45 -8.39
C SER A 576 20.20 8.58 -7.39
N ASP A 577 21.39 9.18 -7.36
CA ASP A 577 21.62 10.43 -6.64
C ASP A 577 20.57 11.48 -7.05
N ASN A 578 20.48 12.57 -6.28
CA ASN A 578 19.62 13.69 -6.64
C ASN A 578 19.91 14.23 -8.05
N PHE A 579 21.09 13.93 -8.61
CA PHE A 579 21.50 14.23 -9.96
C PHE A 579 22.00 12.98 -10.69
N VAL A 580 21.36 12.65 -11.81
CA VAL A 580 21.93 11.71 -12.78
C VAL A 580 22.71 12.51 -13.81
N HIS A 581 24.02 12.31 -13.91
CA HIS A 581 24.89 12.99 -14.87
C HIS A 581 25.06 12.16 -16.15
N VAL A 582 24.73 12.76 -17.28
CA VAL A 582 24.82 12.12 -18.60
C VAL A 582 25.71 12.94 -19.52
N LYS A 583 26.80 12.36 -20.02
CA LYS A 583 27.69 13.00 -20.98
C LYS A 583 27.35 12.53 -22.40
N LEU A 584 27.16 13.48 -23.31
CA LEU A 584 26.88 13.22 -24.73
C LEU A 584 28.06 13.67 -25.60
N ASP A 585 28.41 12.87 -26.61
CA ASP A 585 29.48 13.15 -27.58
C ASP A 585 28.95 13.11 -29.02
N HIS A 586 29.50 13.99 -29.87
CA HIS A 586 29.05 14.30 -31.22
C HIS A 586 29.65 13.42 -32.32
N THR A 587 30.61 12.53 -32.02
CA THR A 587 31.36 11.70 -32.99
C THR A 587 30.50 10.77 -33.87
N SER A 588 29.18 10.80 -33.70
CA SER A 588 28.21 9.91 -34.35
C SER A 588 27.00 10.64 -34.97
N CYS A 589 27.03 11.97 -35.07
CA CYS A 589 26.06 12.75 -35.84
C CYS A 589 26.52 12.84 -37.31
N VAL A 590 25.91 12.07 -38.20
CA VAL A 590 26.18 12.13 -39.65
C VAL A 590 25.27 13.18 -40.28
N LYS A 591 25.84 13.95 -41.21
CA LYS A 591 25.18 15.06 -41.91
C LYS A 591 24.16 14.57 -42.93
#